data_AF-A0A0M5MHV6-F1
#
_entry.id   AF-A0A0M5MHV6-F1
#
_cell.length_a   1.000
_cell.length_b   1.000
_cell.length_c   1.000
_cell.angle_alpha   90.00
_cell.angle_beta   90.00
_cell.angle_gamma   90.00
#
_symmetry.space_group_name_H-M   'P 1'
#
loop_
_entity.id
_entity.type
_entity.pdbx_description
1 polymer ?
#
loop_
_entity_poly.entity_id
_entity_poly.type
_entity_poly.pdbx_seq_one_letter_code
_entity_poly.pdbx_strand_id
1 'polypeptide(L)'
;MTIFFSIEIKNKYIGISDILTRLYKTYCLGIALSYSYIHKPFSCSRSLPNSTFDRILRKISGFNEGKPSHFNIENDLFVASFLGMSNSGDNSDFNTISNITIDIAKVLDSVLFQNIGELKSRIEDSISSLNSITINFLVTDRIYNEKVSANFQKLFGLTSLEDCHSSELGKSFREFASTRYWQARSRQPVSIPFKQDRIRLLVHIRRGDRVWVELPDKTLLMHGDELLIVDNSVKYSENNYILSSLSSSLPNKFRKPVSVDVIKEVIEQLFIEYGRSAFSMIVISDGYKRAYQELNYALRSGKIKLSQSEKKQVNLFFQQQQKEIIDFAKSVNAELILGEDSKVKFMKSVHAVVCADFIIKTTGGFTSLNRLLRVQDSPSVFLGTSDLTPQTLEVFLTEARHFRKPYGS
;
A
#
# COMPACT_ATOMS: atom_id res chain seq x y z
N MET A 1 20.71 -6.05 31.94
CA MET A 1 19.34 -5.60 31.69
C MET A 1 18.87 -6.22 30.40
N THR A 2 17.75 -6.94 30.41
CA THR A 2 17.16 -7.49 29.17
C THR A 2 16.04 -6.57 28.73
N ILE A 3 16.19 -5.98 27.54
CA ILE A 3 15.15 -5.14 26.93
C ILE A 3 14.45 -5.92 25.83
N PHE A 4 13.15 -6.08 26.00
CA PHE A 4 12.26 -6.48 24.93
C PHE A 4 11.60 -5.25 24.32
N PHE A 5 11.16 -5.35 23.08
CA PHE A 5 10.33 -4.33 22.47
C PHE A 5 9.15 -4.90 21.71
N SER A 6 8.04 -4.17 21.72
CA SER A 6 6.90 -4.43 20.84
C SER A 6 6.52 -3.16 20.08
N ILE A 7 5.67 -3.30 19.07
CA ILE A 7 5.25 -2.19 18.22
C ILE A 7 3.75 -2.00 18.36
N GLU A 8 3.34 -0.81 18.76
CA GLU A 8 1.94 -0.41 18.82
C GLU A 8 1.69 0.63 17.73
N ILE A 9 0.81 0.32 16.78
CA ILE A 9 0.49 1.25 15.70
C ILE A 9 -0.74 2.07 16.09
N LYS A 10 -0.53 3.38 16.24
CA LYS A 10 -1.61 4.35 16.44
C LYS A 10 -2.15 4.77 15.09
N ASN A 11 -3.48 4.86 15.00
CA ASN A 11 -4.31 5.05 13.80
C ASN A 11 -4.81 3.71 13.22
N LYS A 12 -6.09 3.40 13.47
CA LYS A 12 -6.73 2.17 13.00
C LYS A 12 -7.08 2.20 11.51
N TYR A 13 -7.13 3.39 10.89
CA TYR A 13 -7.64 3.60 9.51
C TYR A 13 -6.55 3.58 8.43
N ILE A 14 -5.48 2.85 8.65
CA ILE A 14 -4.36 2.70 7.72
C ILE A 14 -4.47 1.39 6.93
N GLY A 15 -4.01 1.40 5.68
CA GLY A 15 -4.03 0.21 4.84
C GLY A 15 -2.96 -0.80 5.24
N ILE A 16 -3.12 -2.06 4.84
CA ILE A 16 -2.22 -3.14 5.24
C ILE A 16 -0.76 -2.91 4.83
N SER A 17 -0.54 -2.33 3.65
CA SER A 17 0.78 -1.94 3.16
C SER A 17 1.46 -0.93 4.09
N ASP A 18 0.70 0.06 4.57
CA ASP A 18 1.23 1.10 5.45
C ASP A 18 1.56 0.53 6.82
N ILE A 19 0.72 -0.38 7.33
CA ILE A 19 0.96 -1.12 8.58
C ILE A 19 2.28 -1.89 8.50
N LEU A 20 2.43 -2.73 7.48
CA LEU A 20 3.63 -3.56 7.36
C LEU A 20 4.88 -2.72 7.12
N THR A 21 4.77 -1.59 6.42
CA THR A 21 5.88 -0.63 6.27
C THR A 21 6.27 0.01 7.60
N ARG A 22 5.29 0.37 8.45
CA ARG A 22 5.54 0.89 9.80
C ARG A 22 6.19 -0.17 10.70
N LEU A 23 5.64 -1.39 10.69
CA LEU A 23 6.21 -2.52 11.42
C LEU A 23 7.65 -2.78 10.98
N TYR A 24 7.90 -2.80 9.68
CA TYR A 24 9.24 -2.95 9.11
C TYR A 24 10.23 -1.93 9.67
N LYS A 25 9.91 -0.63 9.55
CA LYS A 25 10.79 0.45 10.04
C LYS A 25 11.05 0.32 11.53
N THR A 26 10.00 0.18 12.34
CA THR A 26 10.15 0.15 13.79
C THR A 26 10.78 -1.15 14.29
N TYR A 27 10.59 -2.27 13.59
CA TYR A 27 11.30 -3.51 13.86
C TYR A 27 12.80 -3.35 13.63
N CYS A 28 13.21 -2.82 12.47
CA CYS A 28 14.63 -2.58 12.17
C CYS A 28 15.27 -1.70 13.24
N LEU A 29 14.54 -0.69 13.72
CA LEU A 29 14.99 0.16 14.82
C LEU A 29 15.18 -0.59 16.13
N GLY A 30 14.21 -1.39 16.57
CA GLY A 30 14.36 -2.15 17.81
C GLY A 30 15.51 -3.15 17.75
N ILE A 31 15.69 -3.82 16.62
CA ILE A 31 16.83 -4.74 16.42
C ILE A 31 18.16 -3.98 16.43
N ALA A 32 18.24 -2.80 15.81
CA ALA A 32 19.46 -1.99 15.79
C ALA A 32 19.83 -1.45 17.17
N LEU A 33 18.85 -1.23 18.05
CA LEU A 33 19.07 -0.93 19.47
C LEU A 33 19.51 -2.17 20.28
N SER A 34 19.60 -3.34 19.64
CA SER A 34 19.89 -4.65 20.23
C SER A 34 18.81 -5.14 21.18
N TYR A 35 17.54 -4.80 20.91
CA TYR A 35 16.40 -5.25 21.71
C TYR A 35 15.76 -6.50 21.11
N SER A 36 15.12 -7.32 21.96
CA SER A 36 14.43 -8.54 21.53
C SER A 36 12.98 -8.25 21.14
N TYR A 37 12.59 -8.60 19.91
CA TYR A 37 11.24 -8.32 19.42
C TYR A 37 10.18 -9.26 19.99
N ILE A 38 9.10 -8.67 20.51
CA ILE A 38 7.86 -9.35 20.88
C ILE A 38 6.76 -8.86 19.94
N HIS A 39 6.22 -9.78 19.15
CA HIS A 39 5.13 -9.46 18.26
C HIS A 39 3.82 -9.27 19.04
N LYS A 40 3.12 -8.16 18.75
CA LYS A 40 1.74 -7.92 19.19
C LYS A 40 0.83 -7.86 17.97
N PRO A 41 -0.41 -8.35 18.07
CA PRO A 41 -1.37 -8.27 16.97
C PRO A 41 -1.64 -6.82 16.64
N PHE A 42 -1.85 -6.55 15.35
CA PHE A 42 -2.31 -5.25 14.86
C PHE A 42 -3.71 -5.37 14.27
N SER A 43 -4.41 -4.25 14.17
CA SER A 43 -5.66 -4.17 13.43
C SER A 43 -5.51 -3.38 12.14
N CYS A 44 -6.29 -3.73 11.13
CA CYS A 44 -6.31 -3.06 9.83
C CYS A 44 -7.75 -2.80 9.39
N SER A 45 -8.40 -1.82 10.02
CA SER A 45 -9.83 -1.59 9.79
C SER A 45 -10.13 -1.09 8.38
N ARG A 46 -9.18 -0.40 7.73
CA ARG A 46 -9.33 0.09 6.34
C ARG A 46 -9.35 -1.04 5.31
N SER A 47 -8.64 -2.14 5.54
CA SER A 47 -8.52 -3.24 4.58
C SER A 47 -9.67 -4.25 4.66
N LEU A 48 -10.66 -4.02 5.53
CA LEU A 48 -11.85 -4.86 5.61
C LEU A 48 -13.07 -4.10 5.08
N PRO A 49 -13.78 -4.66 4.08
CA PRO A 49 -15.04 -4.08 3.65
C PRO A 49 -16.09 -4.24 4.77
N ASN A 50 -16.76 -3.14 5.11
CA ASN A 50 -17.94 -3.18 5.97
C ASN A 50 -19.02 -3.99 5.24
N SER A 51 -19.56 -5.04 5.88
CA SER A 51 -20.66 -5.79 5.27
C SER A 51 -21.88 -4.86 5.06
N THR A 52 -22.74 -5.18 4.09
CA THR A 52 -24.00 -4.46 3.88
C THR A 52 -24.83 -4.41 5.17
N PHE A 53 -24.77 -5.49 5.96
CA PHE A 53 -25.41 -5.59 7.27
C PHE A 53 -24.78 -4.63 8.29
N ASP A 54 -23.45 -4.51 8.36
CA ASP A 54 -22.77 -3.53 9.22
C ASP A 54 -23.16 -2.09 8.87
N ARG A 55 -23.38 -1.79 7.58
CA ARG A 55 -23.84 -0.48 7.12
C ARG A 55 -25.31 -0.23 7.51
N ILE A 56 -26.16 -1.24 7.42
CA ILE A 56 -27.56 -1.18 7.87
C ILE A 56 -27.62 -0.97 9.39
N LEU A 57 -26.84 -1.73 10.16
CA LEU A 57 -26.76 -1.58 11.62
C LEU A 57 -26.31 -0.18 12.03
N ARG A 58 -25.31 0.43 11.36
CA ARG A 58 -24.92 1.83 11.62
C ARG A 58 -26.03 2.83 11.36
N LYS A 59 -26.79 2.63 10.27
CA LYS A 59 -27.95 3.47 9.95
C LYS A 59 -29.08 3.33 10.97
N ILE A 60 -29.37 2.10 11.41
CA ILE A 60 -30.41 1.82 12.40
C ILE A 60 -30.02 2.36 13.77
N SER A 61 -28.75 2.25 14.15
CA SER A 61 -28.23 2.71 15.45
C SER A 61 -28.03 4.23 15.56
N GLY A 62 -28.46 5.02 14.56
CA GLY A 62 -28.35 6.48 14.59
C GLY A 62 -26.90 7.01 14.62
N PHE A 63 -25.91 6.15 14.34
CA PHE A 63 -24.52 6.57 14.24
C PHE A 63 -24.33 7.38 12.96
N ASN A 64 -24.41 8.70 13.10
CA ASN A 64 -24.02 9.65 12.05
C ASN A 64 -22.63 9.26 11.52
N GLU A 65 -22.46 9.40 10.20
CA GLU A 65 -21.31 8.97 9.38
C GLU A 65 -19.92 9.52 9.81
N GLY A 66 -19.83 10.26 10.91
CA GLY A 66 -18.64 11.00 11.34
C GLY A 66 -17.68 10.28 12.30
N LYS A 67 -18.07 9.21 13.00
CA LYS A 67 -17.15 8.44 13.85
C LYS A 67 -17.50 6.95 13.86
N PRO A 68 -16.63 6.07 13.36
CA PRO A 68 -16.84 4.63 13.48
C PRO A 68 -16.84 4.26 14.96
N SER A 69 -18.01 3.84 15.45
CA SER A 69 -18.12 3.10 16.70
C SER A 69 -17.23 1.86 16.63
N HIS A 70 -16.68 1.50 17.78
CA HIS A 70 -15.91 0.29 18.03
C HIS A 70 -16.64 -0.95 17.48
N PHE A 71 -16.42 -1.31 16.21
CA PHE A 71 -17.04 -2.47 15.57
C PHE A 71 -16.02 -3.60 15.40
N ASN A 72 -16.35 -4.73 16.03
CA ASN A 72 -15.82 -6.09 15.93
C ASN A 72 -14.30 -6.27 15.91
N ILE A 73 -13.74 -6.45 17.11
CA ILE A 73 -12.41 -7.02 17.38
C ILE A 73 -12.17 -8.29 16.56
N GLU A 74 -13.20 -9.10 16.32
CA GLU A 74 -13.12 -10.32 15.49
C GLU A 74 -12.75 -10.05 14.02
N ASN A 75 -13.23 -8.94 13.45
CA ASN A 75 -12.87 -8.54 12.09
C ASN A 75 -11.41 -8.03 12.06
N ASP A 76 -11.03 -7.20 13.02
CA ASP A 76 -9.68 -6.63 13.12
C ASP A 76 -8.58 -7.72 13.23
N LEU A 77 -8.85 -8.82 13.93
CA LEU A 77 -7.92 -9.96 14.04
C LEU A 77 -7.84 -10.84 12.79
N PHE A 78 -8.81 -10.75 11.88
CA PHE A 78 -8.85 -11.59 10.68
C PHE A 78 -7.67 -11.31 9.74
N VAL A 79 -7.34 -10.05 9.49
CA VAL A 79 -6.22 -9.68 8.60
C VAL A 79 -4.88 -10.09 9.22
N ALA A 80 -4.72 -9.89 10.51
CA ALA A 80 -3.53 -10.33 11.23
C ALA A 80 -3.38 -11.86 11.16
N SER A 81 -4.47 -12.61 11.40
CA SER A 81 -4.52 -14.07 11.25
C SER A 81 -4.20 -14.52 9.83
N PHE A 82 -4.77 -13.84 8.82
CA PHE A 82 -4.48 -14.09 7.41
C PHE A 82 -2.98 -13.96 7.09
N LEU A 83 -2.31 -12.95 7.66
CA LEU A 83 -0.87 -12.76 7.47
C LEU A 83 0.01 -13.64 8.38
N GLY A 84 -0.58 -14.49 9.23
CA GLY A 84 0.17 -15.27 10.23
C GLY A 84 0.76 -14.43 11.36
N MET A 85 0.22 -13.23 11.54
CA MET A 85 0.59 -12.23 12.53
C MET A 85 -0.49 -12.09 13.61
N SER A 86 -1.33 -13.11 13.77
CA SER A 86 -2.14 -13.29 14.99
C SER A 86 -1.23 -13.80 16.12
N ASN A 87 -1.60 -13.52 17.37
CA ASN A 87 -0.88 -14.01 18.56
C ASN A 87 -0.49 -15.49 18.37
N SER A 88 0.81 -15.76 18.32
CA SER A 88 1.32 -17.11 18.08
C SER A 88 1.99 -17.72 19.31
N GLY A 89 1.82 -17.12 20.47
CA GLY A 89 2.40 -17.59 21.72
C GLY A 89 1.61 -17.02 22.88
N ASP A 90 1.49 -17.80 23.95
CA ASP A 90 1.05 -17.31 25.25
C ASP A 90 2.03 -16.21 25.70
N ASN A 91 1.64 -14.96 25.50
CA ASN A 91 2.37 -13.80 26.01
C ASN A 91 2.13 -13.61 27.53
N SER A 92 1.61 -14.62 28.23
CA SER A 92 1.32 -14.57 29.67
C SER A 92 2.56 -14.16 30.47
N ASP A 93 3.73 -14.60 30.02
CA ASP A 93 5.01 -14.38 30.69
C ASP A 93 5.49 -12.92 30.58
N PHE A 94 4.95 -12.13 29.64
CA PHE A 94 5.28 -10.71 29.46
C PHE A 94 4.35 -9.77 30.23
N ASN A 95 3.25 -10.28 30.79
CA ASN A 95 2.33 -9.46 31.59
C ASN A 95 2.92 -9.06 32.95
N THR A 96 3.94 -9.79 33.43
CA THR A 96 4.63 -9.52 34.71
C THR A 96 5.82 -8.59 34.55
N ILE A 97 6.26 -8.31 33.31
CA ILE A 97 7.38 -7.43 33.01
C ILE A 97 6.89 -5.98 32.93
N SER A 98 7.66 -5.04 33.50
CA SER A 98 7.35 -3.61 33.42
C SER A 98 7.27 -3.15 31.96
N ASN A 99 6.18 -2.47 31.61
CA ASN A 99 5.91 -1.98 30.27
C ASN A 99 6.07 -0.46 30.22
N ILE A 100 6.88 0.04 29.28
CA ILE A 100 7.08 1.47 29.05
C ILE A 100 6.74 1.79 27.60
N THR A 101 5.87 2.76 27.37
CA THR A 101 5.51 3.19 26.01
C THR A 101 6.32 4.40 25.60
N ILE A 102 6.98 4.31 24.44
CA ILE A 102 7.80 5.38 23.87
C ILE A 102 7.23 5.76 22.49
N ASP A 103 6.82 7.02 22.32
CA ASP A 103 6.51 7.57 21.00
C ASP A 103 7.81 7.86 20.25
N ILE A 104 8.24 6.87 19.46
CA ILE A 104 9.53 6.92 18.80
C ILE A 104 9.60 8.03 17.75
N ALA A 105 8.47 8.36 17.12
CA ALA A 105 8.42 9.45 16.16
C ALA A 105 8.64 10.79 16.87
N LYS A 106 8.09 10.98 18.08
CA LYS A 106 8.36 12.16 18.91
C LYS A 106 9.82 12.26 19.33
N VAL A 107 10.43 11.14 19.73
CA VAL A 107 11.87 11.11 20.10
C VAL A 107 12.73 11.52 18.91
N LEU A 108 12.54 10.88 17.76
CA LEU A 108 13.28 11.16 16.53
C LEU A 108 13.01 12.56 15.97
N ASP A 109 11.85 13.15 16.21
CA ASP A 109 11.56 14.54 15.81
C ASP A 109 12.22 15.56 16.75
N SER A 110 12.38 15.22 18.03
CA SER A 110 12.89 16.19 19.03
C SER A 110 14.39 16.44 18.95
N VAL A 111 15.19 15.45 18.52
CA VAL A 111 16.66 15.52 18.54
C VAL A 111 17.23 14.85 17.28
N LEU A 112 18.28 15.46 16.71
CA LEU A 112 19.06 14.85 15.64
C LEU A 112 20.13 13.94 16.25
N PHE A 113 19.94 12.62 16.12
CA PHE A 113 20.92 11.62 16.55
C PHE A 113 21.97 11.41 15.46
N GLN A 114 23.24 11.28 15.85
CA GLN A 114 24.33 11.00 14.91
C GLN A 114 24.45 9.50 14.59
N ASN A 115 24.11 8.64 15.55
CA ASN A 115 24.23 7.20 15.43
C ASN A 115 23.23 6.47 16.34
N ILE A 116 23.09 5.15 16.14
CA ILE A 116 22.16 4.31 16.90
C ILE A 116 22.51 4.22 18.41
N GLY A 117 23.79 4.37 18.76
CA GLY A 117 24.26 4.35 20.14
C GLY A 117 23.76 5.54 20.96
N GLU A 118 23.78 6.74 20.39
CA GLU A 118 23.23 7.94 21.05
C GLU A 118 21.73 7.81 21.32
N LEU A 119 20.97 7.27 20.35
CA LEU A 119 19.55 7.01 20.53
C LEU A 119 19.31 5.96 21.62
N LYS A 120 20.11 4.90 21.63
CA LYS A 120 20.06 3.84 22.64
C LYS A 120 20.28 4.40 24.04
N SER A 121 21.38 5.13 24.27
CA SER A 121 21.66 5.75 25.56
C SER A 121 20.52 6.65 26.00
N ARG A 122 19.97 7.47 25.10
CA ARG A 122 18.84 8.36 25.42
C ARG A 122 17.59 7.61 25.87
N ILE A 123 17.28 6.47 25.24
CA ILE A 123 16.16 5.61 25.62
C ILE A 123 16.45 4.94 26.97
N GLU A 124 17.66 4.39 27.14
CA GLU A 124 18.07 3.62 28.32
C GLU A 124 18.22 4.48 29.59
N ASP A 125 18.69 5.73 29.45
CA ASP A 125 18.78 6.71 30.54
C ASP A 125 17.40 6.98 31.18
N SER A 126 16.34 6.85 30.38
CA SER A 126 14.96 7.09 30.81
C SER A 126 14.36 5.90 31.59
N ILE A 127 15.05 4.76 31.67
CA ILE A 127 14.49 3.48 32.15
C ILE A 127 15.42 2.70 33.11
N SER A 128 16.51 3.31 33.57
CA SER A 128 17.68 2.70 34.22
C SER A 128 17.46 1.94 35.54
N SER A 129 16.25 1.94 36.13
CA SER A 129 15.97 1.33 37.43
C SER A 129 15.34 -0.08 37.40
N LEU A 130 15.17 -0.70 36.23
CA LEU A 130 14.42 -1.95 36.08
C LEU A 130 15.28 -3.09 35.49
N ASN A 131 15.16 -4.30 36.06
CA ASN A 131 15.96 -5.47 35.66
C ASN A 131 15.59 -6.04 34.28
N SER A 132 14.29 -6.01 33.97
CA SER A 132 13.70 -6.42 32.69
C SER A 132 12.56 -5.48 32.33
N ILE A 133 12.55 -4.97 31.09
CA ILE A 133 11.53 -4.04 30.58
C ILE A 133 11.06 -4.51 29.21
N THR A 134 9.76 -4.31 28.95
CA THR A 134 9.23 -4.27 27.60
C THR A 134 8.98 -2.82 27.18
N ILE A 135 9.65 -2.39 26.11
CA ILE A 135 9.43 -1.08 25.49
C ILE A 135 8.37 -1.22 24.38
N ASN A 136 7.25 -0.54 24.51
CA ASN A 136 6.23 -0.45 23.48
C ASN A 136 6.52 0.78 22.60
N PHE A 137 7.07 0.56 21.40
CA PHE A 137 7.23 1.63 20.44
C PHE A 137 5.89 2.00 19.84
N LEU A 138 5.39 3.18 20.23
CA LEU A 138 4.18 3.76 19.67
C LEU A 138 4.53 4.41 18.33
N VAL A 139 3.93 3.90 17.26
CA VAL A 139 4.13 4.38 15.90
C VAL A 139 2.91 5.13 15.43
N THR A 140 3.07 6.42 15.17
CA THR A 140 2.02 7.30 14.65
C THR A 140 2.27 7.63 13.17
N ASP A 141 1.37 8.40 12.55
CA ASP A 141 1.55 8.87 11.17
C ASP A 141 2.82 9.73 10.99
N ARG A 142 3.37 10.28 12.09
CA ARG A 142 4.61 11.06 12.11
C ARG A 142 5.85 10.27 11.69
N ILE A 143 5.80 8.94 11.68
CA ILE A 143 6.90 8.08 11.19
C ILE A 143 7.21 8.30 9.69
N TYR A 144 6.30 8.93 8.96
CA TYR A 144 6.48 9.34 7.56
C TYR A 144 6.87 10.80 7.39
N ASN A 145 7.01 11.56 8.48
CA ASN A 145 7.54 12.92 8.42
C ASN A 145 8.94 12.87 7.80
N GLU A 146 9.24 13.82 6.92
CA GLU A 146 10.53 13.92 6.21
C GLU A 146 11.70 13.97 7.18
N LYS A 147 11.58 14.76 8.26
CA LYS A 147 12.62 14.88 9.30
C LYS A 147 12.84 13.55 10.04
N VAL A 148 11.76 12.86 10.39
CA VAL A 148 11.84 11.55 11.04
C VAL A 148 12.46 10.52 10.09
N SER A 149 12.09 10.56 8.80
CA SER A 149 12.63 9.67 7.77
C SER A 149 14.12 9.93 7.50
N ALA A 150 14.54 11.19 7.47
CA ALA A 150 15.94 11.59 7.33
C ALA A 150 16.77 11.15 8.54
N ASN A 151 16.24 11.32 9.77
CA ASN A 151 16.90 10.82 10.97
C ASN A 151 17.03 9.31 10.96
N PHE A 152 15.99 8.60 10.49
CA PHE A 152 16.05 7.16 10.29
C PHE A 152 17.18 6.79 9.33
N GLN A 153 17.21 7.36 8.12
CA GLN A 153 18.27 7.12 7.14
C GLN A 153 19.66 7.36 7.73
N LYS A 154 19.85 8.48 8.43
CA LYS A 154 21.10 8.83 9.08
C LYS A 154 21.54 7.81 10.13
N LEU A 155 20.63 7.37 11.01
CA LEU A 155 20.91 6.37 12.04
C LEU A 155 21.43 5.05 11.48
N PHE A 156 20.98 4.70 10.27
CA PHE A 156 21.36 3.48 9.57
C PHE A 156 22.44 3.67 8.51
N GLY A 157 22.97 4.88 8.34
CA GLY A 157 23.93 5.21 7.27
C GLY A 157 23.39 4.94 5.87
N LEU A 158 22.07 5.08 5.67
CA LEU A 158 21.41 4.78 4.40
C LEU A 158 21.28 6.03 3.55
N THR A 159 21.41 5.88 2.23
CA THR A 159 21.12 6.95 1.27
C THR A 159 19.62 7.03 0.96
N SER A 160 18.93 5.90 1.06
CA SER A 160 17.50 5.78 0.87
C SER A 160 16.86 4.82 1.88
N LEU A 161 15.55 4.94 2.11
CA LEU A 161 14.84 3.94 2.92
C LEU A 161 14.77 2.57 2.22
N GLU A 162 14.98 2.54 0.90
CA GLU A 162 14.99 1.31 0.11
C GLU A 162 16.28 0.50 0.35
N ASP A 163 17.39 1.18 0.65
CA ASP A 163 18.66 0.55 1.02
C ASP A 163 18.52 -0.30 2.28
N CYS A 164 17.63 0.09 3.19
CA CYS A 164 17.30 -0.68 4.38
C CYS A 164 16.85 -2.10 3.98
N HIS A 165 16.14 -2.27 2.86
CA HIS A 165 15.73 -3.59 2.41
C HIS A 165 16.94 -4.48 2.08
N SER A 166 18.00 -3.93 1.49
CA SER A 166 19.20 -4.73 1.20
C SER A 166 20.04 -5.08 2.44
N SER A 167 19.89 -4.32 3.53
CA SER A 167 20.61 -4.53 4.79
C SER A 167 20.26 -5.85 5.50
N GLU A 168 21.14 -6.34 6.36
CA GLU A 168 20.89 -7.51 7.21
C GLU A 168 19.64 -7.33 8.10
N LEU A 169 19.42 -6.13 8.63
CA LEU A 169 18.22 -5.78 9.39
C LEU A 169 16.94 -5.92 8.55
N GLY A 170 17.00 -5.44 7.30
CA GLY A 170 15.89 -5.56 6.38
C GLY A 170 15.58 -7.01 6.01
N LYS A 171 16.63 -7.84 5.82
CA LYS A 171 16.50 -9.28 5.58
C LYS A 171 15.83 -9.98 6.76
N SER A 172 16.24 -9.66 7.98
CA SER A 172 15.67 -10.23 9.22
C SER A 172 14.15 -10.00 9.32
N PHE A 173 13.66 -8.77 9.11
CA PHE A 173 12.21 -8.53 9.12
C PHE A 173 11.49 -9.30 8.01
N ARG A 174 12.02 -9.28 6.79
CA ARG A 174 11.38 -9.98 5.67
C ARG A 174 11.31 -11.49 5.92
N GLU A 175 12.34 -12.07 6.52
CA GLU A 175 12.35 -13.49 6.87
C GLU A 175 11.26 -13.78 7.89
N PHE A 176 11.17 -12.97 8.94
CA PHE A 176 10.09 -13.04 9.92
C PHE A 176 8.71 -12.93 9.25
N ALA A 177 8.45 -11.85 8.50
CA ALA A 177 7.14 -11.57 7.91
C ALA A 177 6.76 -12.60 6.84
N SER A 178 7.70 -12.99 5.97
CA SER A 178 7.48 -13.99 4.93
C SER A 178 7.22 -15.38 5.53
N THR A 179 8.01 -15.81 6.50
CA THR A 179 7.82 -17.10 7.19
C THR A 179 6.42 -17.18 7.81
N ARG A 180 6.02 -16.14 8.53
CA ARG A 180 4.68 -16.05 9.14
C ARG A 180 3.57 -16.12 8.09
N TYR A 181 3.72 -15.35 7.02
CA TYR A 181 2.77 -15.32 5.93
C TYR A 181 2.58 -16.71 5.30
N TRP A 182 3.66 -17.38 4.92
CA TRP A 182 3.59 -18.69 4.24
C TRP A 182 3.14 -19.82 5.18
N GLN A 183 3.49 -19.78 6.47
CA GLN A 183 2.92 -20.67 7.48
C GLN A 183 1.41 -20.49 7.63
N ALA A 184 0.89 -19.26 7.52
CA ALA A 184 -0.54 -19.03 7.51
C ALA A 184 -1.19 -19.52 6.21
N ARG A 185 -0.53 -19.34 5.06
CA ARG A 185 -1.05 -19.80 3.76
C ARG A 185 -1.07 -21.33 3.63
N SER A 186 -0.17 -22.06 4.29
CA SER A 186 -0.22 -23.53 4.31
C SER A 186 -1.44 -24.05 5.10
N ARG A 187 -1.87 -23.33 6.14
CA ARG A 187 -3.06 -23.65 6.94
C ARG A 187 -4.36 -23.14 6.30
N GLN A 188 -4.29 -22.01 5.62
CA GLN A 188 -5.41 -21.33 4.99
C GLN A 188 -5.04 -20.96 3.56
N PRO A 189 -5.09 -21.91 2.61
CA PRO A 189 -4.71 -21.65 1.23
C PRO A 189 -5.64 -20.63 0.56
N VAL A 190 -5.09 -19.84 -0.36
CA VAL A 190 -5.85 -18.89 -1.19
C VAL A 190 -5.67 -19.28 -2.64
N SER A 191 -6.77 -19.63 -3.30
CA SER A 191 -6.75 -19.85 -4.74
C SER A 191 -6.64 -18.51 -5.47
N ILE A 192 -5.50 -18.30 -6.13
CA ILE A 192 -5.31 -17.24 -7.13
C ILE A 192 -5.14 -17.88 -8.51
N PRO A 193 -5.60 -17.24 -9.59
CA PRO A 193 -5.61 -17.85 -10.92
C PRO A 193 -4.27 -17.74 -11.66
N PHE A 194 -3.13 -17.75 -10.94
CA PHE A 194 -1.84 -17.90 -11.59
C PHE A 194 -1.59 -19.35 -11.97
N LYS A 195 -1.21 -19.58 -13.23
CA LYS A 195 -0.73 -20.88 -13.70
C LYS A 195 0.71 -21.11 -13.24
N GLN A 196 1.02 -22.33 -12.80
CA GLN A 196 2.32 -22.66 -12.20
C GLN A 196 3.46 -22.73 -13.22
N ASP A 197 3.14 -23.09 -14.46
CA ASP A 197 4.06 -23.28 -15.60
C ASP A 197 4.38 -21.97 -16.35
N ARG A 198 3.91 -20.83 -15.83
CA ARG A 198 3.99 -19.54 -16.51
C ARG A 198 4.54 -18.45 -15.61
N ILE A 199 5.09 -17.44 -16.24
CA ILE A 199 5.52 -16.20 -15.59
C ILE A 199 4.29 -15.49 -15.00
N ARG A 200 4.33 -15.17 -13.71
CA ARG A 200 3.21 -14.55 -12.99
C ARG A 200 3.31 -13.04 -13.11
N LEU A 201 2.55 -12.46 -14.02
CA LEU A 201 2.50 -11.02 -14.25
C LEU A 201 1.29 -10.40 -13.55
N LEU A 202 1.56 -9.48 -12.63
CA LEU A 202 0.53 -8.67 -12.00
C LEU A 202 0.55 -7.25 -12.56
N VAL A 203 -0.63 -6.74 -12.90
CA VAL A 203 -0.85 -5.34 -13.25
C VAL A 203 -1.73 -4.71 -12.17
N HIS A 204 -1.18 -3.78 -11.41
CA HIS A 204 -1.91 -3.04 -10.38
C HIS A 204 -2.26 -1.63 -10.85
N ILE A 205 -3.54 -1.44 -11.18
CA ILE A 205 -4.09 -0.16 -11.67
C ILE A 205 -4.78 0.53 -10.49
N ARG A 206 -4.04 1.42 -9.83
CA ARG A 206 -4.58 2.30 -8.80
C ARG A 206 -5.21 3.53 -9.43
N ARG A 207 -6.54 3.55 -9.43
CA ARG A 207 -7.38 4.68 -9.87
C ARG A 207 -8.37 5.11 -8.77
N GLY A 208 -8.49 4.33 -7.68
CA GLY A 208 -9.58 4.47 -6.69
C GLY A 208 -9.57 5.75 -5.89
N ASP A 209 -8.37 6.29 -5.71
CA ASP A 209 -8.12 7.49 -4.92
C ASP A 209 -7.99 8.74 -5.79
N ARG A 210 -8.02 8.66 -7.14
CA ARG A 210 -7.83 9.82 -8.01
C ARG A 210 -8.95 9.93 -9.02
N VAL A 211 -9.54 11.10 -9.20
CA VAL A 211 -10.49 11.36 -10.29
C VAL A 211 -10.04 12.58 -11.06
N TRP A 212 -10.14 12.49 -12.37
CA TRP A 212 -9.90 13.61 -13.27
C TRP A 212 -11.09 13.70 -14.23
N VAL A 213 -12.07 14.55 -13.91
CA VAL A 213 -13.24 14.77 -14.76
C VAL A 213 -13.11 16.10 -15.48
N GLU A 214 -12.97 16.06 -16.79
CA GLU A 214 -12.96 17.25 -17.64
C GLU A 214 -14.42 17.62 -17.98
N LEU A 215 -14.83 18.81 -17.57
CA LEU A 215 -16.12 19.44 -17.91
C LEU A 215 -15.85 20.60 -18.89
N PRO A 216 -16.89 21.23 -19.50
CA PRO A 216 -16.66 22.32 -20.46
C PRO A 216 -15.80 23.46 -19.88
N ASP A 217 -16.24 24.04 -18.77
CA ASP A 217 -15.62 25.25 -18.21
C ASP A 217 -14.65 24.97 -17.05
N LYS A 218 -14.54 23.72 -16.61
CA LYS A 218 -13.69 23.36 -15.47
C LYS A 218 -13.21 21.91 -15.52
N THR A 219 -12.22 21.60 -14.71
CA THR A 219 -11.75 20.25 -14.47
C THR A 219 -11.87 19.94 -12.98
N LEU A 220 -12.51 18.83 -12.65
CA LEU A 220 -12.64 18.33 -11.27
C LEU A 220 -11.52 17.34 -11.00
N LEU A 221 -10.64 17.69 -10.07
CA LEU A 221 -9.51 16.88 -9.65
C LEU A 221 -9.75 16.40 -8.24
N MET A 222 -9.77 15.09 -8.02
CA MET A 222 -9.90 14.52 -6.68
C MET A 222 -8.71 13.67 -6.31
N HIS A 223 -8.30 13.75 -5.04
CA HIS A 223 -7.36 12.82 -4.43
C HIS A 223 -7.81 12.45 -3.01
N GLY A 224 -8.28 11.22 -2.81
CA GLY A 224 -8.91 10.83 -1.55
C GLY A 224 -10.18 11.64 -1.30
N ASP A 225 -10.20 12.39 -0.21
CA ASP A 225 -11.26 13.32 0.21
C ASP A 225 -11.02 14.78 -0.25
N GLU A 226 -9.85 15.06 -0.82
CA GLU A 226 -9.52 16.39 -1.33
C GLU A 226 -10.06 16.61 -2.74
N LEU A 227 -10.59 17.81 -2.97
CA LEU A 227 -11.10 18.26 -4.26
C LEU A 227 -10.41 19.57 -4.66
N LEU A 228 -9.94 19.62 -5.89
CA LEU A 228 -9.47 20.82 -6.56
C LEU A 228 -10.29 21.05 -7.83
N ILE A 229 -10.77 22.27 -8.03
CA ILE A 229 -11.49 22.70 -9.23
C ILE A 229 -10.58 23.65 -9.99
N VAL A 230 -10.25 23.30 -11.23
CA VAL A 230 -9.42 24.11 -12.12
C VAL A 230 -10.30 24.70 -13.20
N ASP A 231 -10.26 26.01 -13.39
CA ASP A 231 -10.98 26.69 -14.47
C ASP A 231 -10.34 26.36 -15.82
N ASN A 232 -11.16 25.98 -16.80
CA ASN A 232 -10.71 25.69 -18.15
C ASN A 232 -10.62 26.94 -19.03
N SER A 233 -11.02 28.12 -18.55
CA SER A 233 -10.94 29.39 -19.29
C SER A 233 -9.50 29.75 -19.73
N VAL A 234 -8.48 29.12 -19.13
CA VAL A 234 -7.06 29.25 -19.50
C VAL A 234 -6.63 28.29 -20.64
N LYS A 235 -7.53 27.42 -21.16
CA LYS A 235 -7.20 26.37 -22.16
C LYS A 235 -7.17 26.84 -23.63
N TYR A 236 -7.56 28.07 -23.94
CA TYR A 236 -7.63 28.58 -25.33
C TYR A 236 -6.52 29.60 -25.64
N SER A 237 -5.26 29.28 -25.36
CA SER A 237 -4.16 29.81 -26.18
C SER A 237 -3.65 28.66 -27.05
N GLU A 238 -3.55 28.94 -28.34
CA GLU A 238 -3.23 28.02 -29.43
C GLU A 238 -1.96 27.22 -29.14
N ASN A 239 -2.11 26.04 -28.56
CA ASN A 239 -1.27 24.85 -28.71
C ASN A 239 -1.72 23.82 -27.65
N ASN A 240 -1.93 22.58 -28.07
CA ASN A 240 -2.33 21.41 -27.25
C ASN A 240 -1.38 21.04 -26.07
N TYR A 241 -0.48 21.95 -25.67
CA TYR A 241 0.58 21.75 -24.67
C TYR A 241 0.17 22.10 -23.23
N ILE A 242 -0.97 22.75 -22.99
CA ILE A 242 -1.30 23.32 -21.67
C ILE A 242 -1.82 22.26 -20.68
N LEU A 243 -2.49 21.21 -21.14
CA LEU A 243 -2.92 20.12 -20.25
C LEU A 243 -1.75 19.25 -19.74
N SER A 244 -0.72 19.04 -20.57
CA SER A 244 0.52 18.40 -20.12
C SER A 244 1.33 19.29 -19.17
N SER A 245 1.37 20.60 -19.38
CA SER A 245 2.10 21.53 -18.50
C SER A 245 1.37 21.80 -17.16
N LEU A 246 0.03 21.77 -17.13
CA LEU A 246 -0.76 21.77 -15.89
C LEU A 246 -0.46 20.52 -15.03
N SER A 247 -0.26 19.35 -15.63
CA SER A 247 0.08 18.15 -14.87
C SER A 247 1.46 18.24 -14.19
N SER A 248 2.39 19.07 -14.70
CA SER A 248 3.69 19.31 -14.06
C SER A 248 3.66 20.36 -12.95
N SER A 249 2.72 21.32 -12.99
CA SER A 249 2.59 22.37 -11.97
C SER A 249 1.64 21.98 -10.82
N LEU A 250 0.78 20.99 -11.02
CA LEU A 250 -0.09 20.46 -9.99
C LEU A 250 0.72 19.67 -8.93
N PRO A 251 0.33 19.75 -7.64
CA PRO A 251 0.87 18.86 -6.62
C PRO A 251 0.77 17.40 -7.07
N ASN A 252 1.81 16.59 -6.80
CA ASN A 252 1.90 15.19 -7.24
C ASN A 252 0.66 14.34 -6.96
N LYS A 253 -0.11 14.69 -5.91
CA LYS A 253 -1.36 14.03 -5.52
C LYS A 253 -2.51 14.21 -6.52
N PHE A 254 -2.55 15.30 -7.29
CA PHE A 254 -3.60 15.60 -8.28
C PHE A 254 -3.21 15.24 -9.73
N ARG A 255 -2.07 14.58 -9.96
CA ARG A 255 -1.66 14.17 -11.31
C ARG A 255 -2.67 13.22 -11.95
N LYS A 256 -2.90 13.39 -13.25
CA LYS A 256 -3.78 12.55 -14.06
C LYS A 256 -3.36 11.07 -13.94
N PRO A 257 -4.29 10.14 -13.68
CA PRO A 257 -3.98 8.72 -13.69
C PRO A 257 -3.44 8.29 -15.06
N VAL A 258 -2.48 7.35 -15.07
CA VAL A 258 -1.93 6.80 -16.31
C VAL A 258 -3.03 6.06 -17.08
N SER A 259 -3.08 6.29 -18.41
CA SER A 259 -4.03 5.61 -19.31
C SER A 259 -3.77 4.10 -19.32
N VAL A 260 -4.83 3.29 -19.50
CA VAL A 260 -4.63 1.84 -19.67
C VAL A 260 -3.90 1.52 -20.96
N ASP A 261 -3.95 2.41 -21.96
CA ASP A 261 -3.28 2.19 -23.24
C ASP A 261 -1.76 2.15 -23.09
N VAL A 262 -1.20 3.03 -22.24
CA VAL A 262 0.23 3.01 -21.91
C VAL A 262 0.63 1.69 -21.24
N ILE A 263 -0.23 1.17 -20.36
CA ILE A 263 0.00 -0.12 -19.69
C ILE A 263 -0.08 -1.26 -20.72
N LYS A 264 -1.04 -1.17 -21.64
CA LYS A 264 -1.24 -2.15 -22.72
C LYS A 264 -0.01 -2.19 -23.64
N GLU A 265 0.54 -1.05 -24.03
CA GLU A 265 1.75 -0.97 -24.86
C GLU A 265 2.94 -1.69 -24.20
N VAL A 266 3.15 -1.48 -22.89
CA VAL A 266 4.19 -2.19 -22.12
C VAL A 266 3.97 -3.70 -22.15
N ILE A 267 2.74 -4.15 -21.97
CA ILE A 267 2.38 -5.57 -21.99
C ILE A 267 2.57 -6.18 -23.37
N GLU A 268 2.19 -5.47 -24.43
CA GLU A 268 2.40 -5.95 -25.80
C GLU A 268 3.89 -6.11 -26.11
N GLN A 269 4.74 -5.21 -25.62
CA GLN A 269 6.20 -5.38 -25.74
C GLN A 269 6.72 -6.62 -25.01
N LEU A 270 6.21 -6.91 -23.80
CA LEU A 270 6.50 -8.19 -23.13
C LEU A 270 6.03 -9.40 -23.95
N PHE A 271 4.84 -9.31 -24.55
CA PHE A 271 4.30 -10.39 -25.37
C PHE A 271 5.09 -10.60 -26.66
N ILE A 272 5.61 -9.54 -27.27
CA ILE A 272 6.50 -9.61 -28.44
C ILE A 272 7.82 -10.30 -28.06
N GLU A 273 8.43 -9.94 -26.94
CA GLU A 273 9.72 -10.47 -26.49
C GLU A 273 9.64 -11.93 -26.00
N TYR A 274 8.61 -12.28 -25.23
CA TYR A 274 8.53 -13.55 -24.51
C TYR A 274 7.45 -14.50 -25.03
N GLY A 275 6.50 -14.01 -25.83
CA GLY A 275 5.30 -14.73 -26.24
C GLY A 275 4.19 -14.62 -25.19
N ARG A 276 2.96 -14.35 -25.66
CA ARG A 276 1.78 -14.22 -24.79
C ARG A 276 1.50 -15.47 -23.94
N SER A 277 1.81 -16.66 -24.46
CA SER A 277 1.60 -17.94 -23.76
C SER A 277 2.52 -18.12 -22.54
N ALA A 278 3.65 -17.40 -22.48
CA ALA A 278 4.60 -17.46 -21.38
C ALA A 278 4.04 -16.86 -20.07
N PHE A 279 2.99 -16.04 -20.16
CA PHE A 279 2.45 -15.32 -19.01
C PHE A 279 1.14 -15.91 -18.49
N SER A 280 0.99 -15.85 -17.17
CA SER A 280 -0.29 -15.90 -16.47
C SER A 280 -0.51 -14.52 -15.84
N MET A 281 -1.55 -13.82 -16.26
CA MET A 281 -1.73 -12.42 -15.90
C MET A 281 -2.94 -12.20 -14.98
N ILE A 282 -2.75 -11.38 -13.95
CA ILE A 282 -3.82 -10.85 -13.12
C ILE A 282 -3.78 -9.32 -13.20
N VAL A 283 -4.94 -8.70 -13.41
CA VAL A 283 -5.14 -7.27 -13.25
C VAL A 283 -5.88 -7.04 -11.94
N ILE A 284 -5.27 -6.28 -11.04
CA ILE A 284 -5.92 -5.77 -9.83
C ILE A 284 -6.20 -4.29 -10.06
N SER A 285 -7.44 -3.86 -9.80
CA SER A 285 -7.73 -2.43 -9.71
C SER A 285 -8.62 -2.12 -8.52
N ASP A 286 -8.26 -1.07 -7.78
CA ASP A 286 -9.09 -0.51 -6.70
C ASP A 286 -10.20 0.45 -7.20
N GLY A 287 -10.50 0.43 -8.51
CA GLY A 287 -11.66 1.08 -9.14
C GLY A 287 -11.58 2.62 -9.13
N TYR A 288 -12.70 3.34 -9.18
CA TYR A 288 -12.82 4.78 -8.86
C TYR A 288 -13.81 5.02 -7.71
N LYS A 289 -14.25 3.93 -7.05
CA LYS A 289 -15.45 3.91 -6.23
C LYS A 289 -15.39 4.86 -5.05
N ARG A 290 -14.22 4.96 -4.39
CA ARG A 290 -14.02 5.84 -3.25
C ARG A 290 -14.07 7.30 -3.69
N ALA A 291 -13.23 7.70 -4.62
CA ALA A 291 -13.20 9.09 -5.05
C ALA A 291 -14.51 9.50 -5.77
N TYR A 292 -15.23 8.58 -6.40
CA TYR A 292 -16.61 8.81 -6.86
C TYR A 292 -17.60 9.08 -5.72
N GLN A 293 -17.51 8.31 -4.63
CA GLN A 293 -18.36 8.51 -3.45
C GLN A 293 -18.10 9.89 -2.82
N GLU A 294 -16.83 10.29 -2.72
CA GLU A 294 -16.45 11.61 -2.22
C GLU A 294 -16.93 12.73 -3.16
N LEU A 295 -16.81 12.54 -4.49
CA LEU A 295 -17.34 13.50 -5.46
C LEU A 295 -18.85 13.66 -5.34
N ASN A 296 -19.58 12.53 -5.26
CA ASN A 296 -21.02 12.53 -5.06
C ASN A 296 -21.44 13.18 -3.74
N TYR A 297 -20.68 12.95 -2.68
CA TYR A 297 -20.90 13.62 -1.41
C TYR A 297 -20.73 15.14 -1.56
N ALA A 298 -19.63 15.58 -2.19
CA ALA A 298 -19.39 17.00 -2.45
C ALA A 298 -20.48 17.66 -3.31
N LEU A 299 -21.06 16.91 -4.27
CA LEU A 299 -22.20 17.37 -5.07
C LEU A 299 -23.49 17.50 -4.24
N ARG A 300 -23.79 16.51 -3.40
CA ARG A 300 -25.01 16.49 -2.56
C ARG A 300 -24.95 17.51 -1.43
N SER A 301 -23.78 17.71 -0.84
CA SER A 301 -23.55 18.68 0.23
C SER A 301 -23.44 20.12 -0.29
N GLY A 302 -23.55 20.34 -1.61
CA GLY A 302 -23.44 21.67 -2.22
C GLY A 302 -22.03 22.27 -2.23
N LYS A 303 -20.99 21.49 -1.90
CA LYS A 303 -19.58 21.93 -1.98
C LYS A 303 -19.17 22.21 -3.43
N ILE A 304 -19.81 21.54 -4.39
CA ILE A 304 -19.65 21.78 -5.82
C ILE A 304 -21.02 22.05 -6.41
N LYS A 305 -21.13 23.10 -7.22
CA LYS A 305 -22.30 23.36 -8.06
C LYS A 305 -22.00 22.94 -9.49
N LEU A 306 -22.74 21.94 -9.95
CA LEU A 306 -22.71 21.46 -11.33
C LEU A 306 -24.09 21.61 -11.97
N SER A 307 -24.11 21.94 -13.25
CA SER A 307 -25.31 21.87 -14.08
C SER A 307 -25.79 20.41 -14.24
N GLN A 308 -27.01 20.21 -14.74
CA GLN A 308 -27.52 18.84 -14.98
C GLN A 308 -26.72 18.10 -16.06
N SER A 309 -26.23 18.81 -17.09
CA SER A 309 -25.39 18.22 -18.13
C SER A 309 -24.03 17.79 -17.56
N GLU A 310 -23.41 18.63 -16.73
CA GLU A 310 -22.15 18.30 -16.04
C GLU A 310 -22.31 17.09 -15.11
N LYS A 311 -23.39 17.03 -14.31
CA LYS A 311 -23.68 15.87 -13.46
C LYS A 311 -23.81 14.57 -14.27
N LYS A 312 -24.46 14.65 -15.45
CA LYS A 312 -24.57 13.50 -16.35
C LYS A 312 -23.20 13.07 -16.89
N GLN A 313 -22.34 14.01 -17.28
CA GLN A 313 -20.97 13.73 -17.71
C GLN A 313 -20.14 13.06 -16.61
N VAL A 314 -20.21 13.56 -15.37
CA VAL A 314 -19.55 12.96 -14.21
C VAL A 314 -19.98 11.49 -14.06
N ASN A 315 -21.27 11.19 -14.09
CA ASN A 315 -21.76 9.81 -13.97
C ASN A 315 -21.31 8.91 -15.13
N LEU A 316 -21.34 9.41 -16.37
CA LEU A 316 -20.86 8.68 -17.54
C LEU A 316 -19.37 8.36 -17.46
N PHE A 317 -18.56 9.33 -16.99
CA PHE A 317 -17.12 9.13 -16.80
C PHE A 317 -16.84 7.91 -15.92
N PHE A 318 -17.50 7.78 -14.76
CA PHE A 318 -17.25 6.64 -13.88
C PHE A 318 -17.66 5.29 -14.48
N GLN A 319 -18.76 5.25 -15.23
CA GLN A 319 -19.18 4.03 -15.92
C GLN A 319 -18.17 3.64 -17.01
N GLN A 320 -17.68 4.61 -17.78
CA GLN A 320 -16.67 4.40 -18.80
C GLN A 320 -15.35 3.92 -18.22
N GLN A 321 -14.92 4.47 -17.10
CA GLN A 321 -13.68 4.10 -16.45
C GLN A 321 -13.66 2.65 -15.95
N GLN A 322 -14.76 2.17 -15.37
CA GLN A 322 -14.85 0.76 -14.98
C GLN A 322 -14.85 -0.17 -16.20
N LYS A 323 -15.57 0.23 -17.25
CA LYS A 323 -15.61 -0.50 -18.51
C LYS A 323 -14.23 -0.58 -19.17
N GLU A 324 -13.48 0.52 -19.19
CA GLU A 324 -12.11 0.61 -19.73
C GLU A 324 -11.19 -0.45 -19.09
N ILE A 325 -11.23 -0.62 -17.77
CA ILE A 325 -10.41 -1.61 -17.06
C ILE A 325 -10.85 -3.05 -17.38
N ILE A 326 -12.16 -3.29 -17.49
CA ILE A 326 -12.71 -4.60 -17.87
C ILE A 326 -12.30 -4.97 -19.30
N ASP A 327 -12.45 -4.04 -20.23
CA ASP A 327 -12.12 -4.23 -21.64
C ASP A 327 -10.61 -4.41 -21.82
N PHE A 328 -9.80 -3.64 -21.07
CA PHE A 328 -8.35 -3.85 -20.99
C PHE A 328 -8.00 -5.27 -20.55
N ALA A 329 -8.49 -5.72 -19.39
CA ALA A 329 -8.18 -7.05 -18.85
C ALA A 329 -8.57 -8.18 -19.84
N LYS A 330 -9.74 -8.05 -20.49
CA LYS A 330 -10.16 -8.96 -21.56
C LYS A 330 -9.19 -8.95 -22.74
N SER A 331 -8.78 -7.76 -23.20
CA SER A 331 -7.91 -7.61 -24.37
C SER A 331 -6.55 -8.30 -24.18
N VAL A 332 -6.01 -8.28 -22.96
CA VAL A 332 -4.74 -8.95 -22.59
C VAL A 332 -4.93 -10.38 -22.07
N ASN A 333 -6.16 -10.92 -22.08
CA ASN A 333 -6.52 -12.25 -21.56
C ASN A 333 -6.04 -12.46 -20.11
N ALA A 334 -6.34 -11.48 -19.27
CA ALA A 334 -6.00 -11.47 -17.86
C ALA A 334 -7.21 -11.68 -16.98
N GLU A 335 -6.97 -12.29 -15.83
CA GLU A 335 -7.95 -12.40 -14.76
C GLU A 335 -8.09 -11.06 -14.04
N LEU A 336 -9.32 -10.61 -13.83
CA LEU A 336 -9.58 -9.29 -13.25
C LEU A 336 -10.09 -9.41 -11.80
N ILE A 337 -9.37 -8.77 -10.88
CA ILE A 337 -9.84 -8.51 -9.52
C ILE A 337 -10.17 -7.02 -9.42
N LEU A 338 -11.47 -6.72 -9.53
CA LEU A 338 -11.97 -5.35 -9.41
C LEU A 338 -12.49 -5.07 -8.00
N GLY A 339 -11.84 -4.13 -7.34
CA GLY A 339 -12.13 -3.66 -5.98
C GLY A 339 -11.75 -4.65 -4.87
N GLU A 340 -11.88 -4.18 -3.64
CA GLU A 340 -11.66 -4.95 -2.40
C GLU A 340 -12.95 -5.02 -1.56
N ASP A 341 -14.08 -5.18 -2.23
CA ASP A 341 -15.42 -5.12 -1.61
C ASP A 341 -15.83 -6.40 -0.86
N SER A 342 -14.99 -7.43 -0.86
CA SER A 342 -15.14 -8.62 -0.03
C SER A 342 -13.80 -9.07 0.55
N LYS A 343 -13.82 -9.73 1.73
CA LYS A 343 -12.63 -10.34 2.35
C LYS A 343 -11.91 -11.27 1.36
N VAL A 344 -12.66 -12.07 0.59
CA VAL A 344 -12.09 -13.01 -0.39
C VAL A 344 -11.33 -12.28 -1.50
N LYS A 345 -11.90 -11.23 -2.10
CA LYS A 345 -11.20 -10.45 -3.14
C LYS A 345 -9.96 -9.77 -2.58
N PHE A 346 -10.05 -9.16 -1.40
CA PHE A 346 -8.90 -8.55 -0.73
C PHE A 346 -7.77 -9.58 -0.51
N MET A 347 -8.07 -10.76 0.04
CA MET A 347 -7.09 -11.82 0.26
C MET A 347 -6.47 -12.31 -1.06
N LYS A 348 -7.28 -12.46 -2.11
CA LYS A 348 -6.77 -12.80 -3.46
C LYS A 348 -5.86 -11.71 -4.00
N SER A 349 -6.20 -10.43 -3.83
CA SER A 349 -5.34 -9.31 -4.24
C SER A 349 -4.00 -9.33 -3.52
N VAL A 350 -4.00 -9.49 -2.19
CA VAL A 350 -2.77 -9.59 -1.40
C VAL A 350 -1.94 -10.80 -1.85
N HIS A 351 -2.55 -11.98 -1.98
CA HIS A 351 -1.82 -13.18 -2.37
C HIS A 351 -1.27 -13.10 -3.81
N ALA A 352 -2.03 -12.52 -4.74
CA ALA A 352 -1.56 -12.27 -6.10
C ALA A 352 -0.36 -11.31 -6.12
N VAL A 353 -0.38 -10.23 -5.33
CA VAL A 353 0.80 -9.35 -5.15
C VAL A 353 2.01 -10.14 -4.65
N VAL A 354 1.85 -10.93 -3.59
CA VAL A 354 2.97 -11.68 -3.00
C VAL A 354 3.54 -12.74 -3.95
N CYS A 355 2.70 -13.36 -4.78
CA CYS A 355 3.12 -14.43 -5.70
C CYS A 355 3.62 -13.94 -7.06
N ALA A 356 3.44 -12.67 -7.42
CA ALA A 356 3.76 -12.13 -8.73
C ALA A 356 5.26 -11.98 -8.94
N ASP A 357 5.77 -12.47 -10.07
CA ASP A 357 7.18 -12.36 -10.50
C ASP A 357 7.45 -11.00 -11.13
N PHE A 358 6.46 -10.49 -11.89
CA PHE A 358 6.48 -9.17 -12.49
C PHE A 358 5.33 -8.35 -11.97
N ILE A 359 5.61 -7.10 -11.61
CA ILE A 359 4.59 -6.17 -11.13
C ILE A 359 4.69 -4.87 -11.92
N ILE A 360 3.69 -4.60 -12.74
CA ILE A 360 3.47 -3.29 -13.35
C ILE A 360 2.50 -2.53 -12.45
N LYS A 361 2.87 -1.36 -11.95
CA LYS A 361 2.03 -0.56 -11.04
C LYS A 361 1.87 0.87 -11.55
N THR A 362 0.67 1.42 -11.41
CA THR A 362 0.45 2.84 -11.70
C THR A 362 0.91 3.73 -10.57
N THR A 363 0.31 3.56 -9.38
CA THR A 363 0.63 4.32 -8.17
C THR A 363 0.32 3.52 -6.91
N GLY A 364 0.75 4.04 -5.76
CA GLY A 364 0.37 3.55 -4.42
C GLY A 364 1.29 2.47 -3.85
N GLY A 365 1.14 2.26 -2.54
CA GLY A 365 2.00 1.36 -1.76
C GLY A 365 1.60 -0.11 -1.80
N PHE A 366 0.40 -0.48 -2.28
CA PHE A 366 -0.13 -1.86 -2.14
C PHE A 366 0.81 -2.96 -2.68
N THR A 367 1.55 -2.67 -3.75
CA THR A 367 2.52 -3.60 -4.34
C THR A 367 3.78 -3.80 -3.49
N SER A 368 4.04 -2.94 -2.49
CA SER A 368 5.14 -3.12 -1.53
C SER A 368 4.98 -4.38 -0.68
N LEU A 369 3.76 -4.93 -0.57
CA LEU A 369 3.50 -6.21 0.10
C LEU A 369 4.34 -7.34 -0.48
N ASN A 370 4.63 -7.31 -1.78
CA ASN A 370 5.50 -8.29 -2.42
C ASN A 370 6.92 -8.23 -1.84
N ARG A 371 7.51 -7.04 -1.72
CA ARG A 371 8.83 -6.85 -1.11
C ARG A 371 8.87 -7.30 0.36
N LEU A 372 7.76 -7.22 1.08
CA LEU A 372 7.70 -7.52 2.52
C LEU A 372 7.38 -8.99 2.84
N LEU A 373 6.61 -9.68 1.98
CA LEU A 373 6.04 -11.00 2.28
C LEU A 373 6.52 -12.12 1.35
N ARG A 374 7.06 -11.81 0.17
CA ARG A 374 7.55 -12.84 -0.78
C ARG A 374 8.77 -13.57 -0.21
N VAL A 375 8.91 -14.85 -0.57
CA VAL A 375 10.08 -15.67 -0.21
C VAL A 375 11.35 -15.04 -0.79
N GLN A 376 12.41 -14.99 0.00
CA GLN A 376 13.58 -14.14 -0.27
C GLN A 376 14.40 -14.55 -1.51
N ASP A 377 14.30 -15.80 -1.95
CA ASP A 377 15.19 -16.37 -2.97
C ASP A 377 14.80 -16.03 -4.41
N SER A 378 13.76 -15.22 -4.61
CA SER A 378 13.30 -14.84 -5.96
C SER A 378 12.74 -13.42 -5.97
N PRO A 379 13.56 -12.38 -6.18
CA PRO A 379 13.12 -10.99 -6.14
C PRO A 379 12.25 -10.65 -7.34
N SER A 380 11.05 -10.12 -7.12
CA SER A 380 10.16 -9.70 -8.22
C SER A 380 10.69 -8.46 -8.94
N VAL A 381 10.41 -8.37 -10.24
CA VAL A 381 10.73 -7.22 -11.08
C VAL A 381 9.57 -6.22 -11.02
N PHE A 382 9.87 -4.94 -10.78
CA PHE A 382 8.86 -3.89 -10.68
C PHE A 382 9.01 -2.86 -11.80
N LEU A 383 7.89 -2.45 -12.37
CA LEU A 383 7.80 -1.30 -13.27
C LEU A 383 6.75 -0.32 -12.75
N GLY A 384 7.18 0.89 -12.41
CA GLY A 384 6.29 2.01 -12.11
C GLY A 384 5.95 2.75 -13.39
N THR A 385 4.67 2.88 -13.74
CA THR A 385 4.29 3.59 -14.98
C THR A 385 4.46 5.11 -14.87
N SER A 386 4.70 5.64 -13.67
CA SER A 386 5.10 7.04 -13.45
C SER A 386 6.48 7.36 -14.00
N ASP A 387 7.33 6.34 -14.10
CA ASP A 387 8.75 6.46 -14.42
C ASP A 387 9.07 5.79 -15.76
N LEU A 388 8.03 5.49 -16.56
CA LEU A 388 8.17 4.75 -17.81
C LEU A 388 8.93 5.58 -18.85
N THR A 389 10.18 5.20 -19.05
CA THR A 389 11.04 5.61 -20.16
C THR A 389 11.47 4.37 -20.96
N PRO A 390 11.92 4.52 -22.21
CA PRO A 390 12.51 3.41 -22.97
C PRO A 390 13.60 2.67 -22.18
N GLN A 391 14.44 3.40 -21.42
CA GLN A 391 15.50 2.82 -20.60
C GLN A 391 14.95 1.99 -19.43
N THR A 392 13.96 2.51 -18.69
CA THR A 392 13.36 1.74 -17.58
C THR A 392 12.65 0.48 -18.08
N LEU A 393 12.06 0.54 -19.27
CA LEU A 393 11.43 -0.60 -19.90
C LEU A 393 12.47 -1.63 -20.36
N GLU A 394 13.59 -1.19 -20.95
CA GLU A 394 14.68 -2.07 -21.33
C GLU A 394 15.32 -2.76 -20.12
N VAL A 395 15.52 -2.04 -19.00
CA VAL A 395 15.98 -2.63 -17.73
C VAL A 395 14.98 -3.67 -17.25
N PHE A 396 13.70 -3.33 -17.23
CA PHE A 396 12.63 -4.24 -16.82
C PHE A 396 12.59 -5.52 -17.70
N LEU A 397 12.71 -5.36 -19.01
CA LEU A 397 12.79 -6.47 -19.97
C LEU A 397 14.07 -7.30 -19.78
N THR A 398 15.19 -6.67 -19.42
CA THR A 398 16.47 -7.35 -19.19
C THR A 398 16.44 -8.16 -17.90
N GLU A 399 15.95 -7.59 -16.80
CA GLU A 399 15.73 -8.30 -15.55
C GLU A 399 14.79 -9.50 -15.76
N ALA A 400 13.82 -9.36 -16.66
CA ALA A 400 12.92 -10.44 -17.01
C ALA A 400 13.61 -11.66 -17.65
N ARG A 401 14.74 -11.46 -18.35
CA ARG A 401 15.49 -12.57 -18.97
C ARG A 401 16.12 -13.50 -17.93
N HIS A 402 16.43 -13.00 -16.73
CA HIS A 402 17.02 -13.81 -15.65
C HIS A 402 16.01 -14.75 -14.99
N PHE A 403 14.71 -14.53 -15.19
CA PHE A 403 13.65 -15.43 -14.73
C PHE A 403 13.46 -16.67 -15.62
N ARG A 404 14.13 -16.75 -16.78
CA ARG A 404 14.07 -17.90 -17.73
C ARG A 404 14.88 -19.13 -17.29
N LYS A 405 15.00 -19.43 -16.00
CA LYS A 405 15.25 -20.84 -15.63
C LYS A 405 13.90 -21.56 -15.73
N PRO A 406 13.75 -22.54 -16.63
CA PRO A 406 12.49 -23.26 -16.73
C PRO A 406 12.16 -23.83 -15.35
N TYR A 407 10.96 -23.55 -14.85
CA TYR A 407 10.36 -24.33 -13.79
C TYR A 407 10.14 -25.75 -14.35
N GLY A 408 11.21 -26.56 -14.35
CA GLY A 408 11.24 -27.87 -15.00
C GLY A 408 12.46 -28.06 -15.90
N SER A 409 13.63 -28.26 -15.29
CA SER A 409 14.73 -29.05 -15.86
C SER A 409 15.31 -29.93 -14.77
#